data_AF-A0A533U8V0-F1
#
_entry.id   AF-A0A533U8V0-F1
#
_cell.length_a   1.000
_cell.length_b   1.000
_cell.length_c   1.000
_cell.angle_alpha   90.00
_cell.angle_beta   90.00
_cell.angle_gamma   90.00
#
_symmetry.space_group_name_H-M   'P 1'
#
loop_
_entity.id
_entity.type
_entity.pdbx_description
1 polymer ?
#
loop_
_entity_poly.entity_id
_entity_poly.type
_entity_poly.pdbx_seq_one_letter_code
_entity_poly.pdbx_strand_id
1 'polypeptide(L)'
;MVEKIHMKERLMGLQFSIKSREAKDRYIDANIKNIISELSIEIKNFGIEIVLRKLLLSLMSVQLAQNIGVDHHAATEELYYYMKKNEDTSIIILEFIDKIIKINNGNYS
;
A
#
# COMPACT_ATOMS: atom_id res chain seq x y z
N MET A 1 -16.84 8.24 14.22
CA MET A 1 -16.73 8.17 12.73
C MET A 1 -15.86 6.99 12.30
N VAL A 2 -14.79 6.66 13.04
CA VAL A 2 -13.92 5.47 12.88
C VAL A 2 -14.69 4.14 12.98
N GLU A 3 -15.59 4.00 13.97
CA GLU A 3 -16.39 2.77 14.17
C GLU A 3 -17.28 2.39 12.97
N LYS A 4 -17.82 3.37 12.23
CA LYS A 4 -18.64 3.11 11.02
C LYS A 4 -17.81 2.53 9.87
N ILE A 5 -16.55 2.92 9.76
CA ILE A 5 -15.62 2.39 8.74
C ILE A 5 -15.31 0.93 9.05
N HIS A 6 -14.96 0.62 10.30
CA HIS A 6 -14.70 -0.76 10.73
C HIS A 6 -15.92 -1.67 10.60
N MET A 7 -17.13 -1.18 10.90
CA MET A 7 -18.36 -1.96 10.71
C MET A 7 -18.61 -2.27 9.23
N LYS A 8 -18.37 -1.31 8.33
CA LYS A 8 -18.48 -1.52 6.88
C LYS A 8 -17.44 -2.51 6.36
N GLU A 9 -16.19 -2.42 6.83
CA GLU A 9 -15.12 -3.37 6.49
C GLU A 9 -15.40 -4.79 6.98
N ARG A 10 -15.92 -4.94 8.21
CA ARG A 10 -16.37 -6.25 8.73
C ARG A 10 -17.51 -6.83 7.91
N LEU A 11 -18.47 -6.01 7.46
CA LEU A 11 -19.56 -6.46 6.59
C LEU A 11 -19.05 -6.88 5.21
N MET A 12 -18.07 -6.19 4.64
CA MET A 12 -17.42 -6.60 3.38
C MET A 12 -16.64 -7.91 3.53
N GLY A 13 -15.89 -8.07 4.63
CA GLY A 13 -15.18 -9.32 4.95
C GLY A 13 -16.13 -10.49 5.14
N LEU A 14 -17.26 -10.27 5.83
CA LEU A 14 -18.30 -11.29 6.01
C LEU A 14 -18.92 -11.70 4.66
N GLN A 15 -19.29 -10.71 3.83
CA GLN A 15 -19.85 -10.93 2.48
C GLN A 15 -18.87 -11.64 1.55
N PHE A 16 -17.56 -11.42 1.70
CA PHE A 16 -16.55 -12.16 0.95
C PHE A 16 -16.40 -13.60 1.48
N SER A 17 -16.38 -13.78 2.81
CA SER A 17 -16.16 -15.09 3.46
C SER A 17 -17.21 -16.14 3.08
N ILE A 18 -18.47 -15.74 2.88
CA ILE A 18 -19.59 -16.63 2.54
C ILE A 18 -19.71 -16.95 1.03
N LYS A 19 -18.89 -16.36 0.16
CA LYS A 19 -18.89 -16.66 -1.29
C LYS A 19 -18.34 -18.06 -1.59
N SER A 20 -18.82 -18.65 -2.69
CA SER A 20 -18.19 -19.86 -3.26
C SER A 20 -16.73 -19.59 -3.66
N ARG A 21 -15.94 -20.64 -3.82
CA ARG A 21 -14.53 -20.50 -4.20
C ARG A 21 -14.37 -19.77 -5.54
N GLU A 22 -15.17 -20.13 -6.54
CA GLU A 22 -15.16 -19.51 -7.87
C GLU A 22 -15.57 -18.03 -7.81
N ALA A 23 -16.52 -17.70 -6.93
CA ALA A 23 -16.93 -16.32 -6.71
C ALA A 23 -15.85 -15.50 -6.00
N LYS A 24 -15.10 -16.10 -5.07
CA LYS A 24 -13.93 -15.47 -4.43
C LYS A 24 -12.81 -15.23 -5.45
N ASP A 25 -12.49 -16.22 -6.25
CA ASP A 25 -11.41 -16.12 -7.25
C ASP A 25 -11.72 -15.05 -8.31
N ARG A 26 -12.96 -14.98 -8.81
CA ARG A 26 -13.40 -13.88 -9.70
C ARG A 26 -13.34 -12.51 -9.03
N TYR A 27 -13.73 -12.43 -7.77
CA TYR A 27 -13.67 -11.19 -7.01
C TYR A 27 -12.22 -10.72 -6.83
N ILE A 28 -11.30 -11.63 -6.50
CA ILE A 28 -9.87 -11.36 -6.39
C ILE A 28 -9.30 -10.90 -7.74
N ASP A 29 -9.58 -11.62 -8.83
CA ASP A 29 -9.11 -11.26 -10.19
C ASP A 29 -9.56 -9.85 -10.60
N ALA A 30 -10.83 -9.50 -10.34
CA ALA A 30 -11.35 -8.17 -10.61
C ALA A 30 -10.62 -7.08 -9.79
N ASN A 31 -10.37 -7.33 -8.49
CA ASN A 31 -9.64 -6.38 -7.64
C ASN A 31 -8.19 -6.21 -8.11
N ILE A 32 -7.50 -7.30 -8.48
CA ILE A 32 -6.14 -7.24 -9.01
C ILE A 32 -6.10 -6.39 -10.28
N LYS A 33 -6.99 -6.65 -11.24
CA LYS A 33 -7.06 -5.88 -12.50
C LYS A 33 -7.31 -4.40 -12.25
N ASN A 34 -8.21 -4.07 -11.32
CA ASN A 34 -8.49 -2.69 -10.96
C ASN A 34 -7.28 -2.00 -10.34
N ILE A 35 -6.61 -2.64 -9.36
CA ILE A 35 -5.40 -2.10 -8.72
C ILE A 35 -4.31 -1.82 -9.77
N ILE A 36 -4.03 -2.78 -10.65
CA ILE A 36 -3.01 -2.60 -11.70
C ILE A 36 -3.39 -1.48 -12.68
N SER A 37 -4.66 -1.39 -13.04
CA SER A 37 -5.16 -0.30 -13.90
C SER A 37 -5.01 1.07 -13.23
N GLU A 38 -5.34 1.17 -11.94
CA GLU A 38 -5.18 2.41 -11.16
C GLU A 38 -3.71 2.83 -11.06
N LEU A 39 -2.81 1.90 -10.73
CA LEU A 39 -1.38 2.17 -10.69
C LEU A 39 -0.85 2.62 -12.06
N SER A 40 -1.33 2.03 -13.15
CA SER A 40 -0.95 2.43 -14.50
C SER A 40 -1.41 3.86 -14.83
N ILE A 41 -2.62 4.23 -14.40
CA ILE A 41 -3.15 5.60 -14.54
C ILE A 41 -2.34 6.58 -13.68
N GLU A 42 -2.00 6.20 -12.45
CA GLU A 42 -1.18 7.02 -11.55
C GLU A 42 0.22 7.27 -12.13
N ILE A 43 0.88 6.23 -12.68
CA ILE A 43 2.18 6.39 -13.36
C ILE A 43 2.07 7.38 -14.50
N LYS A 44 1.02 7.28 -15.33
CA LYS A 44 0.82 8.17 -16.47
C LYS A 44 0.58 9.63 -16.05
N ASN A 45 -0.15 9.84 -14.96
CA ASN A 45 -0.57 11.19 -14.54
C ASN A 45 0.44 11.89 -13.62
N PHE A 46 1.16 11.11 -12.80
CA PHE A 46 1.98 11.63 -11.70
C PHE A 46 3.42 11.11 -11.69
N GLY A 47 3.78 10.24 -12.63
CA GLY A 47 5.12 9.65 -12.73
C GLY A 47 5.31 8.38 -11.90
N ILE A 48 6.42 7.67 -12.14
CA ILE A 48 6.71 6.40 -11.48
C ILE A 48 7.03 6.56 -9.98
N GLU A 49 7.59 7.71 -9.59
CA GLU A 49 8.01 8.01 -8.21
C GLU A 49 6.85 7.92 -7.21
N ILE A 50 5.67 8.45 -7.54
CA ILE A 50 4.53 8.42 -6.62
C ILE A 50 4.06 7.00 -6.37
N VAL A 51 4.10 6.15 -7.40
CA VAL A 51 3.69 4.76 -7.31
C VAL A 51 4.70 3.95 -6.50
N LEU A 52 6.00 4.17 -6.72
CA LEU A 52 7.05 3.55 -5.91
C LEU A 52 6.92 3.94 -4.43
N ARG A 53 6.63 5.21 -4.14
CA ARG A 53 6.39 5.67 -2.76
C ARG A 53 5.18 4.98 -2.14
N LYS A 54 4.06 4.90 -2.86
CA LYS A 54 2.83 4.24 -2.39
C LYS A 54 3.07 2.75 -2.08
N LEU A 55 3.77 2.05 -2.98
CA LEU A 55 4.12 0.64 -2.80
C LEU A 55 5.07 0.44 -1.62
N LEU A 56 6.07 1.30 -1.45
CA LEU A 56 7.01 1.21 -0.34
C LEU A 56 6.32 1.45 1.01
N LEU A 57 5.45 2.46 1.11
CA LEU A 57 4.69 2.72 2.34
C LEU A 57 3.74 1.57 2.69
N SER A 58 3.11 0.96 1.68
CA SER A 58 2.27 -0.23 1.89
C SER A 58 3.09 -1.41 2.44
N LEU A 59 4.28 -1.66 1.87
CA LEU A 59 5.20 -2.69 2.35
C LEU A 59 5.67 -2.42 3.79
N MET A 60 6.07 -1.18 4.09
CA MET A 60 6.49 -0.79 5.44
C MET A 60 5.39 -1.02 6.47
N SER A 61 4.14 -0.65 6.15
CA SER A 61 3.00 -0.90 7.03
C SER A 61 2.78 -2.40 7.30
N VAL A 62 2.87 -3.25 6.27
CA VAL A 62 2.78 -4.71 6.45
C VAL A 62 3.91 -5.24 7.32
N GLN A 63 5.14 -4.77 7.10
CA GLN A 63 6.30 -5.20 7.90
C GLN A 63 6.20 -4.73 9.36
N LEU A 64 5.72 -3.51 9.60
CA LEU A 64 5.47 -3.00 10.95
C LEU A 64 4.40 -3.82 11.66
N ALA A 65 3.29 -4.14 10.98
CA ALA A 65 2.25 -5.01 11.53
C ALA A 65 2.83 -6.36 11.99
N GLN A 66 3.64 -7.01 11.14
CA GLN A 66 4.27 -8.29 11.45
C GLN A 66 5.28 -8.21 12.60
N ASN A 67 6.14 -7.19 12.58
CA ASN A 67 7.24 -7.06 13.53
C ASN A 67 6.78 -6.59 14.91
N ILE A 68 5.77 -5.72 14.98
CA ILE A 68 5.22 -5.20 16.24
C ILE A 68 4.13 -6.14 16.79
N GLY A 69 3.49 -6.93 15.92
CA GLY A 69 2.39 -7.82 16.30
C GLY A 69 1.05 -7.10 16.39
N VAL A 70 0.84 -6.06 15.58
CA VAL A 70 -0.42 -5.31 15.49
C VAL A 70 -1.13 -5.59 14.17
N ASP A 71 -2.41 -5.26 14.07
CA ASP A 71 -3.12 -5.36 12.80
C ASP A 71 -2.62 -4.33 11.77
N HIS A 72 -2.91 -4.57 10.50
CA HIS A 72 -2.42 -3.73 9.41
C HIS A 72 -2.93 -2.28 9.48
N HIS A 73 -4.14 -2.06 10.00
CA HIS A 73 -4.67 -0.72 10.13
C HIS A 73 -3.90 0.05 11.22
N ALA A 74 -3.75 -0.54 12.40
CA ALA A 74 -2.95 0.04 13.48
C ALA A 74 -1.51 0.33 13.03
N ALA A 75 -0.85 -0.59 12.32
CA ALA A 75 0.49 -0.36 11.79
C ALA A 75 0.56 0.81 10.79
N THR A 76 -0.48 0.99 9.98
CA THR A 76 -0.57 2.11 9.03
C THR A 76 -0.69 3.45 9.77
N GLU A 77 -1.50 3.51 10.82
CA GLU A 77 -1.65 4.71 11.65
C GLU A 77 -0.35 5.05 12.38
N GLU A 78 0.31 4.06 12.99
CA GLU A 78 1.60 4.24 13.66
C GLU A 78 2.69 4.74 12.68
N LEU A 79 2.75 4.18 11.47
CA LEU A 79 3.65 4.66 10.43
C LEU A 79 3.36 6.13 10.08
N TYR A 80 2.08 6.50 9.93
CA TYR A 80 1.69 7.88 9.64
C TYR A 80 2.11 8.83 10.77
N TYR A 81 1.82 8.48 12.03
CA TYR A 81 2.21 9.30 13.18
C TYR A 81 3.72 9.44 13.32
N TYR A 82 4.46 8.35 13.10
CA TYR A 82 5.92 8.36 13.13
C TYR A 82 6.51 9.29 12.05
N MET A 83 6.06 9.15 10.79
CA MET A 83 6.56 9.94 9.68
C MET A 83 6.21 11.43 9.81
N LYS A 84 5.05 11.75 10.39
CA LYS A 84 4.64 13.14 10.65
C LYS A 84 5.58 13.85 11.63
N LYS A 85 6.18 13.10 12.57
CA LYS A 85 7.11 13.65 13.58
C LYS A 85 8.57 13.65 13.10
N ASN A 86 8.92 12.75 12.17
CA ASN A 86 10.30 12.52 11.76
C ASN A 86 10.45 12.75 10.24
N GLU A 87 10.66 14.00 9.86
CA GLU A 87 10.79 14.43 8.45
C GLU A 87 11.91 13.69 7.70
N ASP A 88 12.99 13.33 8.40
CA ASP A 88 14.13 12.55 7.88
C ASP A 88 13.71 11.21 7.26
N THR A 89 12.62 10.61 7.73
CA THR A 89 12.10 9.35 7.18
C THR A 89 11.66 9.52 5.72
N SER A 90 11.10 10.68 5.38
CA SER A 90 10.70 10.98 4.00
C SER A 90 11.92 11.12 3.10
N ILE A 91 13.02 11.67 3.61
CA ILE A 91 14.29 11.79 2.87
C ILE A 91 14.85 10.40 2.54
N ILE A 92 14.92 9.50 3.53
CA ILE A 92 15.40 8.12 3.35
C ILE A 92 14.56 7.38 2.29
N ILE A 93 13.24 7.55 2.31
CA ILE A 93 12.34 6.96 1.32
C ILE A 93 12.62 7.50 -0.09
N LEU A 94 12.78 8.82 -0.23
CA LEU A 94 13.09 9.45 -1.52
C LEU A 94 14.45 8.99 -2.06
N GLU A 95 15.48 8.96 -1.23
CA GLU A 95 16.81 8.46 -1.62
C GLU A 95 16.78 7.00 -2.08
N PHE A 96 15.96 6.17 -1.44
CA PHE A 96 15.78 4.78 -1.86
C PHE A 96 15.06 4.68 -3.21
N ILE A 97 14.02 5.48 -3.43
CA ILE A 97 13.30 5.55 -4.72
C ILE A 97 14.24 6.02 -5.84
N ASP A 98 15.04 7.05 -5.59
CA ASP A 98 16.02 7.57 -6.54
C ASP A 98 17.03 6.50 -6.95
N LYS A 99 17.49 5.66 -6.00
CA LYS A 99 18.37 4.53 -6.30
C LYS A 99 17.69 3.52 -7.24
N ILE A 100 16.42 3.18 -7.00
CA ILE A 100 15.65 2.28 -7.88
C ILE A 100 15.56 2.85 -9.30
N ILE A 101 15.25 4.14 -9.42
CA ILE A 101 15.10 4.81 -10.72
C ILE A 101 16.43 4.87 -11.47
N LYS A 102 17.53 5.20 -10.78
CA LYS A 102 18.88 5.23 -11.37
C LYS A 102 19.32 3.88 -11.90
N ILE A 103 19.09 2.81 -11.11
CA ILE A 103 19.33 1.42 -11.52
C ILE A 103 18.58 1.10 -12.81
N ASN A 104 17.29 1.47 -12.88
CA ASN A 104 16.45 1.20 -14.05
C ASN A 104 16.90 1.98 -15.30
N ASN A 105 17.44 3.19 -15.13
CA ASN A 105 17.91 4.03 -16.22
C ASN A 105 19.35 3.70 -16.68
N GLY A 106 20.01 2.69 -16.09
CA GLY A 106 21.39 2.33 -16.42
C GLY A 106 22.44 3.36 -15.97
N ASN A 107 22.04 4.35 -15.16
CA ASN A 107 22.93 5.38 -14.64
C ASN A 107 23.56 4.90 -13.33
N TYR A 108 24.59 4.07 -13.46
CA TYR A 108 25.53 3.80 -12.37
C TYR A 108 26.67 4.83 -12.48
N SER A 109 26.80 5.68 -11.47
CA SER A 109 27.99 6.51 -11.23
C SER A 109 28.76 5.93 -10.05
#